data_AF-A0A816FEU4-F1
#
_entry.id   AF-A0A816FEU4-F1
#
_cell.length_a   1.000
_cell.length_b   1.000
_cell.length_c   1.000
_cell.angle_alpha   90.00
_cell.angle_beta   90.00
_cell.angle_gamma   90.00
#
_symmetry.space_group_name_H-M   'P 1'
#
loop_
_entity.id
_entity.type
_entity.pdbx_description
1 polymer ?
#
loop_
_entity_poly.entity_id
_entity_poly.type
_entity_poly.pdbx_seq_one_letter_code
_entity_poly.pdbx_strand_id
1 'polypeptide(L)'
;GKGYATTSLSCTNKINRWIYQGLEGNLLNQLIISSIKLTGLIIQTDEDLSSIFKNIDVICVSNKFSYGPSLERIRPCSMSIAWWFNLSLSSSSITVDGYLLGLTKKNRHKQKYAGPLAKCSLFKLYLQLMDNLSSTETSYAYAKTLSSNSLTDQFMLNNPQWIRTDPNIFYAFTLSSSTNSSS
;
A
#
# COMPACT_ATOMS: atom_id res chain seq x y z
N GLY A 1 23.65 -2.17 -3.80
CA GLY A 1 23.47 -3.59 -3.41
C GLY A 1 22.94 -4.35 -4.60
N LYS A 2 23.45 -5.56 -4.87
CA LYS A 2 23.02 -6.41 -5.98
C LYS A 2 21.59 -6.89 -5.77
N GLY A 3 20.64 -6.21 -6.41
CA GLY A 3 19.23 -6.57 -6.52
C GLY A 3 18.65 -5.76 -7.67
N TYR A 4 17.71 -6.34 -8.43
CA TYR A 4 16.97 -5.60 -9.46
C TYR A 4 16.48 -4.29 -8.85
N ALA A 5 16.69 -3.16 -9.53
CA ALA A 5 16.06 -1.90 -9.15
C ALA A 5 14.56 -2.19 -9.10
N THR A 6 14.00 -2.32 -7.90
CA THR A 6 12.56 -2.34 -7.75
C THR A 6 12.13 -0.97 -8.26
N THR A 7 11.46 -0.92 -9.40
CA THR A 7 10.91 0.29 -10.04
C THR A 7 9.74 0.85 -9.24
N SER A 8 9.88 0.89 -7.92
CA SER A 8 8.94 1.53 -7.03
C SER A 8 9.04 3.02 -7.26
N LEU A 9 7.91 3.61 -7.62
CA LEU A 9 7.78 5.06 -7.73
C LEU A 9 8.08 5.73 -6.38
N SER A 10 8.57 6.96 -6.43
CA SER A 10 8.83 7.80 -5.26
C SER A 10 7.57 7.98 -4.41
N CYS A 11 7.75 8.26 -3.11
CA CYS A 11 6.63 8.60 -2.23
C CYS A 11 5.88 9.84 -2.73
N THR A 12 6.58 10.86 -3.23
CA THR A 12 5.98 12.06 -3.85
C THR A 12 5.02 11.69 -4.97
N ASN A 13 5.42 10.81 -5.90
CA ASN A 13 4.55 10.38 -6.98
C ASN A 13 3.32 9.63 -6.46
N LYS A 14 3.50 8.70 -5.51
CA LYS A 14 2.39 7.94 -4.92
C LYS A 14 1.39 8.85 -4.21
N ILE A 15 1.87 9.82 -3.44
CA ILE A 15 1.03 10.80 -2.74
C ILE A 15 0.27 11.67 -3.73
N ASN A 16 0.93 12.23 -4.76
CA ASN A 16 0.25 13.01 -5.79
C ASN A 16 -0.83 12.21 -6.52
N ARG A 17 -0.57 10.91 -6.75
CA ARG A 17 -1.58 10.02 -7.29
C ARG A 17 -2.76 9.83 -6.33
N TRP A 18 -2.52 9.70 -5.02
CA TRP A 18 -3.58 9.60 -4.01
C TRP A 18 -4.40 10.87 -3.89
N ILE A 19 -3.77 12.04 -3.93
CA ILE A 19 -4.45 13.34 -3.97
C ILE A 19 -5.43 13.38 -5.14
N TYR A 20 -4.99 12.95 -6.33
CA TYR A 20 -5.82 12.93 -7.52
C TYR A 20 -6.94 11.86 -7.46
N GLN A 21 -6.57 10.58 -7.33
CA GLN A 21 -7.49 9.47 -7.52
C GLN A 21 -8.24 9.03 -6.25
N GLY A 22 -7.71 9.33 -5.06
CA GLY A 22 -8.17 8.78 -3.78
C GLY A 22 -7.22 7.74 -3.17
N LEU A 23 -7.41 7.48 -1.87
CA LEU A 23 -6.62 6.55 -1.05
C LEU A 23 -7.11 5.10 -1.12
N GLU A 24 -8.39 4.90 -1.44
CA GLU A 24 -9.08 3.61 -1.42
C GLU A 24 -8.50 2.58 -2.40
N GLY A 25 -7.99 3.07 -3.54
CA GLY A 25 -7.59 2.21 -4.65
C GLY A 25 -8.75 1.39 -5.26
N ASN A 26 -8.43 0.62 -6.29
CA ASN A 26 -9.43 -0.08 -7.12
C ASN A 26 -10.39 -1.01 -6.36
N LEU A 27 -9.89 -1.81 -5.42
CA LEU A 27 -10.73 -2.81 -4.75
C LEU A 27 -11.78 -2.14 -3.87
N LEU A 28 -11.38 -1.22 -2.98
CA LEU A 28 -12.31 -0.53 -2.09
C LEU A 28 -13.25 0.42 -2.84
N ASN A 29 -12.83 0.97 -3.99
CA ASN A 29 -13.69 1.80 -4.85
C ASN A 29 -14.97 1.08 -5.33
N GLN A 30 -15.06 -0.25 -5.25
CA GLN A 30 -16.28 -1.01 -5.55
C GLN A 30 -17.26 -1.05 -4.38
N LEU A 31 -16.79 -0.82 -3.16
CA LEU A 31 -17.54 -1.00 -1.92
C LEU A 31 -18.00 0.33 -1.31
N ILE A 32 -17.27 1.42 -1.58
CA ILE A 32 -17.55 2.72 -0.97
C ILE A 32 -18.34 3.62 -1.93
N ILE A 33 -19.26 4.40 -1.39
CA ILE A 33 -20.12 5.32 -2.16
C ILE A 33 -19.31 6.52 -2.67
N SER A 34 -18.32 6.97 -1.91
CA SER A 34 -17.52 8.16 -2.19
C SER A 34 -16.04 7.90 -1.97
N SER A 35 -15.19 8.50 -2.82
CA SER A 35 -13.73 8.42 -2.74
C SER A 35 -13.19 9.01 -1.43
N ILE A 36 -12.12 8.41 -0.91
CA ILE A 36 -11.46 8.86 0.32
C ILE A 36 -10.28 9.73 -0.09
N LYS A 37 -10.39 11.04 0.15
CA LYS A 37 -9.37 12.02 -0.25
C LYS A 37 -8.49 12.46 0.92
N LEU A 38 -7.23 12.74 0.60
CA LEU A 38 -6.37 13.52 1.48
C LEU A 38 -6.83 14.97 1.44
N THR A 39 -7.04 15.60 2.60
CA THR A 39 -7.37 17.03 2.71
C THR A 39 -6.14 17.87 3.03
N GLY A 40 -5.15 17.28 3.71
CA GLY A 40 -3.89 17.97 4.00
C GLY A 40 -2.74 17.02 4.32
N LEU A 41 -1.54 17.59 4.28
CA LEU A 41 -0.28 16.94 4.64
C LEU A 41 0.49 17.82 5.62
N ILE A 42 0.98 17.21 6.69
CA ILE A 42 1.88 17.85 7.63
C ILE A 42 3.25 17.22 7.43
N ILE A 43 4.24 18.03 7.07
CA ILE A 43 5.59 17.55 6.73
C ILE A 43 6.60 18.30 7.59
N GLN A 44 7.46 17.56 8.28
CA GLN A 44 8.56 18.18 8.99
C GLN A 44 9.70 18.48 8.00
N THR A 45 9.88 19.75 7.67
CA THR A 45 10.88 20.23 6.73
C THR A 45 11.03 21.75 6.88
N ASP A 46 12.19 22.28 6.52
CA ASP A 46 12.44 23.72 6.45
C ASP A 46 12.04 24.30 5.07
N GLU A 47 11.73 23.43 4.10
CA GLU A 47 11.34 23.81 2.74
C GLU A 47 9.82 23.89 2.57
N ASP A 48 9.33 24.87 1.82
CA ASP A 48 7.92 24.90 1.40
C ASP A 48 7.67 23.90 0.26
N LEU A 49 6.82 22.91 0.52
CA LEU A 49 6.46 21.84 -0.42
C LEU A 49 5.06 22.03 -1.03
N SER A 50 4.38 23.14 -0.78
CA SER A 50 3.01 23.41 -1.25
C SER A 50 2.90 23.37 -2.78
N SER A 51 3.97 23.77 -3.49
CA SER A 51 4.01 23.72 -4.96
C SER A 51 4.05 22.29 -5.54
N ILE A 52 4.54 21.32 -4.75
CA ILE A 52 4.69 19.92 -5.15
C ILE A 52 3.38 19.15 -4.98
N PHE A 53 2.64 19.43 -3.90
CA PHE A 53 1.40 18.76 -3.56
C PHE A 53 0.21 19.72 -3.72
N LYS A 54 -0.27 19.84 -4.95
CA LYS A 54 -1.38 20.74 -5.29
C LYS A 54 -2.73 20.16 -4.82
N ASN A 55 -3.70 21.05 -4.62
CA ASN A 55 -5.10 20.73 -4.27
C ASN A 55 -5.33 20.16 -2.86
N ILE A 56 -4.36 20.32 -1.96
CA ILE A 56 -4.49 19.99 -0.54
C ILE A 56 -3.76 21.03 0.30
N ASP A 57 -4.10 21.10 1.58
CA ASP A 57 -3.41 21.96 2.53
C ASP A 57 -2.06 21.33 2.92
N VAL A 58 -0.95 22.02 2.69
CA VAL A 58 0.39 21.55 3.09
C VAL A 58 0.90 22.43 4.21
N ILE A 59 1.18 21.80 5.35
CA ILE A 59 1.75 22.47 6.53
C ILE A 59 3.17 21.94 6.73
N CYS A 60 4.15 22.79 6.45
CA CYS A 60 5.56 22.51 6.73
C CYS A 60 5.91 22.97 8.14
N VAL A 61 6.44 22.07 8.97
CA VAL A 61 6.80 22.33 10.37
C VAL A 61 8.32 22.20 10.53
N SER A 62 8.98 23.30 10.91
CA SER A 62 10.44 23.35 11.12
C SER A 62 10.88 22.79 12.48
N ASN A 63 9.96 22.62 13.43
CA ASN A 63 10.27 22.06 14.74
C ASN A 63 10.78 20.62 14.60
N LYS A 64 12.04 20.40 15.01
CA LYS A 64 12.59 19.05 15.15
C LYS A 64 11.75 18.29 16.16
N PHE A 65 11.11 17.19 15.75
CA PHE A 65 10.55 16.26 16.73
C PHE A 65 11.65 15.90 17.73
N SER A 66 11.29 15.73 19.00
CA SER A 66 12.26 15.38 20.07
C SER A 66 13.04 14.09 19.76
N TYR A 67 12.55 13.28 18.83
CA TYR A 67 13.18 12.07 18.28
C TYR A 67 13.65 12.27 16.82
N GLY A 68 14.14 13.47 16.49
CA GLY A 68 14.64 13.81 15.17
C GLY A 68 15.98 13.12 14.84
N PRO A 69 16.36 13.11 13.55
CA PRO A 69 17.62 12.54 13.10
C PRO A 69 18.82 13.15 13.87
N SER A 70 19.67 12.31 14.48
CA SER A 70 20.93 12.77 15.05
C SER A 70 21.88 13.20 13.93
N LEU A 71 22.81 14.12 14.22
CA LEU A 71 23.82 14.57 13.26
C LEU A 71 24.87 13.48 12.92
N GLU A 72 24.82 12.35 13.62
CA GLU A 72 25.69 11.20 13.35
C GLU A 72 25.17 10.38 12.17
N ARG A 73 26.07 9.64 11.51
CA ARG A 73 25.80 8.91 10.28
C ARG A 73 24.61 7.95 10.44
N ILE A 74 23.45 8.39 9.98
CA ILE A 74 22.20 7.63 10.09
C ILE A 74 22.20 6.54 9.03
N ARG A 75 22.43 5.30 9.46
CA ARG A 75 22.05 4.14 8.66
C ARG A 75 20.53 3.98 8.81
N PRO A 76 19.73 4.04 7.73
CA PRO A 76 18.30 3.83 7.84
C PRO A 76 18.03 2.43 8.39
N CYS A 77 17.04 2.32 9.27
CA CYS A 77 16.60 1.04 9.78
C CYS A 77 16.01 0.20 8.64
N SER A 78 16.38 -1.08 8.55
CA SER A 78 15.78 -2.01 7.59
C SER A 78 14.39 -2.50 8.02
N MET A 79 13.94 -2.08 9.20
CA MET A 79 12.64 -2.43 9.76
C MET A 79 11.61 -1.35 9.43
N SER A 80 10.38 -1.78 9.19
CA SER A 80 9.21 -0.91 9.10
C SER A 80 8.16 -1.39 10.08
N ILE A 81 7.55 -0.44 10.80
CA ILE A 81 6.50 -0.68 11.78
C ILE A 81 5.21 -0.09 11.22
N ALA A 82 4.14 -0.88 11.25
CA ALA A 82 2.79 -0.42 10.97
C ALA A 82 1.89 -0.77 12.15
N TRP A 83 1.02 0.16 12.51
CA TRP A 83 0.02 0.01 13.56
C TRP A 83 -1.30 0.57 13.04
N TRP A 84 -2.40 0.00 13.53
CA TRP A 84 -3.75 0.45 13.20
C TRP A 84 -4.63 0.31 14.43
N PHE A 85 -5.63 1.19 14.52
CA PHE A 85 -6.57 1.16 15.62
C PHE A 85 -7.70 0.16 15.35
N ASN A 86 -8.07 -0.61 16.39
CA ASN A 86 -9.31 -1.38 16.44
C ASN A 86 -9.54 -2.41 15.30
N LEU A 87 -8.48 -3.11 14.88
CA LEU A 87 -8.64 -4.40 14.19
C LEU A 87 -8.39 -5.50 15.22
N SER A 88 -9.16 -6.59 15.16
CA SER A 88 -8.97 -7.80 15.99
C SER A 88 -7.62 -8.52 15.75
N LEU A 89 -6.81 -8.01 14.83
CA LEU A 89 -5.43 -8.41 14.56
C LEU A 89 -4.50 -7.77 15.59
N SER A 90 -3.44 -8.48 15.99
CA SER A 90 -2.34 -7.94 16.81
C SER A 90 -2.00 -6.52 16.37
N SER A 91 -2.10 -5.57 17.31
CA SER A 91 -2.22 -4.11 17.08
C SER A 91 -1.12 -3.49 16.21
N SER A 92 0.04 -4.15 16.09
CA SER A 92 1.14 -3.71 15.23
C SER A 92 1.76 -4.86 14.47
N SER A 93 2.20 -4.59 13.23
CA SER A 93 3.09 -5.48 12.47
C SER A 93 4.46 -4.85 12.28
N ILE A 94 5.49 -5.64 12.52
CA ILE A 94 6.89 -5.27 12.26
C ILE A 94 7.39 -6.09 11.08
N THR A 95 7.98 -5.41 10.10
CA THR A 95 8.54 -6.04 8.90
C THR A 95 10.01 -5.71 8.71
N VAL A 96 10.76 -6.61 8.09
CA VAL A 96 12.14 -6.42 7.64
C VAL A 96 12.18 -6.78 6.16
N ASP A 97 12.62 -5.84 5.31
CA ASP A 97 12.59 -5.98 3.85
C ASP A 97 11.19 -6.37 3.31
N GLY A 98 10.12 -5.90 3.95
CA GLY A 98 8.73 -6.18 3.58
C GLY A 98 8.17 -7.53 4.05
N TYR A 99 8.93 -8.33 4.80
CA TYR A 99 8.48 -9.60 5.39
C TYR A 99 8.32 -9.46 6.90
N LEU A 100 7.39 -10.20 7.52
CA LEU A 100 7.21 -10.17 8.97
C LEU A 100 8.53 -10.49 9.72
N LEU A 101 8.79 -9.74 10.80
CA LEU A 101 9.95 -9.99 11.67
C LEU A 101 9.91 -11.42 12.19
N GLY A 102 11.06 -12.11 12.16
CA GLY A 102 11.18 -13.52 12.58
C GLY A 102 10.80 -14.54 11.49
N LEU A 103 10.36 -14.11 10.31
CA LEU A 103 9.99 -15.04 9.23
C LEU A 103 11.23 -15.63 8.54
N THR A 104 11.28 -16.97 8.47
CA THR A 104 12.35 -17.69 7.78
C THR A 104 12.28 -17.52 6.26
N LYS A 105 13.43 -17.58 5.58
CA LYS A 105 13.50 -17.45 4.10
C LYS A 105 12.57 -18.44 3.37
N LYS A 106 12.44 -19.67 3.89
CA LYS A 106 11.56 -20.73 3.34
C LYS A 106 10.07 -20.35 3.35
N ASN A 107 9.65 -19.47 4.25
CA ASN A 107 8.26 -19.11 4.44
C ASN A 107 7.87 -17.78 3.78
N ARG A 108 8.83 -16.97 3.32
CA ARG A 108 8.62 -15.64 2.72
C ARG A 108 7.69 -15.64 1.51
N HIS A 109 7.66 -16.72 0.72
CA HIS A 109 6.86 -16.82 -0.51
C HIS A 109 5.45 -17.40 -0.29
N LYS A 110 5.13 -17.84 0.93
CA LYS A 110 3.86 -18.50 1.22
C LYS A 110 2.84 -17.48 1.71
N GLN A 111 1.69 -17.42 1.03
CA GLN A 111 0.60 -16.49 1.36
C GLN A 111 0.15 -16.59 2.83
N LYS A 112 0.18 -17.79 3.43
CA LYS A 112 -0.17 -18.02 4.85
C LYS A 112 0.64 -17.19 5.85
N TYR A 113 1.87 -16.79 5.50
CA TYR A 113 2.75 -16.00 6.37
C TYR A 113 2.88 -14.54 5.91
N ALA A 114 2.02 -14.10 5.00
CA ALA A 114 2.01 -12.72 4.56
C ALA A 114 1.56 -11.79 5.69
N GLY A 115 2.18 -10.61 5.77
CA GLY A 115 1.77 -9.58 6.71
C GLY A 115 0.38 -9.02 6.40
N PRO A 116 -0.27 -8.33 7.34
CA PRO A 116 -1.63 -7.81 7.19
C PRO A 116 -1.77 -6.77 6.07
N LEU A 117 -0.70 -6.03 5.75
CA LEU A 117 -0.67 -5.05 4.65
C LEU A 117 -0.26 -5.66 3.29
N ALA A 118 -0.03 -6.96 3.23
CA ALA A 118 0.28 -7.62 1.97
C ALA A 118 -0.94 -7.68 1.04
N LYS A 119 -0.71 -7.68 -0.28
CA LYS A 119 -1.78 -7.73 -1.29
C LYS A 119 -2.76 -8.89 -1.06
N CYS A 120 -2.27 -10.09 -0.74
CA CYS A 120 -3.12 -11.25 -0.50
C CYS A 120 -3.96 -11.11 0.79
N SER A 121 -3.41 -10.51 1.84
CA SER A 121 -4.14 -10.25 3.09
C SER A 121 -5.26 -9.23 2.89
N LEU A 122 -4.97 -8.11 2.20
CA LEU A 122 -5.98 -7.11 1.84
C LEU A 122 -7.03 -7.67 0.87
N PHE A 123 -6.61 -8.51 -0.07
CA PHE A 123 -7.53 -9.16 -1.00
C PHE A 123 -8.46 -10.15 -0.31
N LYS A 124 -7.96 -10.88 0.71
CA LYS A 124 -8.80 -11.74 1.55
C LYS A 124 -9.89 -10.94 2.25
N LEU A 125 -9.55 -9.79 2.84
CA LEU A 125 -10.53 -8.90 3.46
C LEU A 125 -11.56 -8.39 2.43
N TYR A 126 -11.11 -7.98 1.25
CA TYR A 126 -12.00 -7.58 0.16
C TYR A 126 -13.00 -8.69 -0.23
N LEU A 127 -12.52 -9.93 -0.42
CA LEU A 127 -13.39 -11.06 -0.77
C LEU A 127 -14.36 -11.41 0.36
N GLN A 128 -13.98 -11.24 1.63
CA GLN A 128 -14.89 -11.42 2.76
C GLN A 128 -16.02 -10.38 2.81
N LEU A 129 -15.80 -9.20 2.22
CA LEU A 129 -16.82 -8.16 2.09
C LEU A 129 -17.66 -8.33 0.81
N MET A 130 -17.13 -9.05 -0.18
CA MET A 130 -17.80 -9.32 -1.46
C MET A 130 -18.41 -10.71 -1.43
N ASP A 131 -19.65 -10.83 -0.93
CA ASP A 131 -20.35 -12.11 -0.75
C ASP A 131 -20.48 -12.94 -2.05
N ASN A 132 -20.40 -12.31 -3.22
CA ASN A 132 -20.61 -12.94 -4.52
C ASN A 132 -19.34 -13.45 -5.23
N LEU A 133 -18.15 -13.27 -4.63
CA LEU A 133 -16.89 -13.63 -5.29
C LEU A 133 -16.21 -14.85 -4.64
N SER A 134 -16.01 -15.90 -5.45
CA SER A 134 -15.28 -17.09 -5.03
C SER A 134 -13.78 -16.79 -4.89
N SER A 135 -13.23 -17.06 -3.70
CA SER A 135 -11.81 -16.79 -3.38
C SER A 135 -10.81 -17.63 -4.20
N THR A 136 -11.23 -18.79 -4.69
CA THR A 136 -10.38 -19.72 -5.47
C THR A 136 -10.41 -19.43 -6.96
N GLU A 137 -11.47 -18.79 -7.45
CA GLU A 137 -11.69 -18.52 -8.89
C GLU A 137 -11.39 -17.05 -9.25
N THR A 138 -11.53 -16.14 -8.28
CA THR A 138 -11.30 -14.72 -8.49
C THR A 138 -9.81 -14.39 -8.31
N SER A 139 -9.13 -14.05 -9.41
CA SER A 139 -7.77 -13.52 -9.33
C SER A 139 -7.75 -12.07 -8.85
N TYR A 140 -6.66 -11.66 -8.18
CA TYR A 140 -6.48 -10.28 -7.74
C TYR A 140 -6.48 -9.29 -8.92
N ALA A 141 -5.89 -9.68 -10.06
CA ALA A 141 -5.91 -8.89 -11.28
C ALA A 141 -7.35 -8.65 -11.79
N TYR A 142 -8.15 -9.72 -11.88
CA TYR A 142 -9.54 -9.64 -12.32
C TYR A 142 -10.41 -8.81 -11.35
N ALA A 143 -10.26 -9.02 -10.04
CA ALA A 143 -10.99 -8.22 -9.06
C ALA A 143 -10.72 -6.72 -9.20
N LYS A 144 -9.51 -6.32 -9.61
CA LYS A 144 -9.17 -4.92 -9.87
C LYS A 144 -9.74 -4.35 -11.17
N THR A 145 -10.11 -5.19 -12.14
CA THR A 145 -10.76 -4.73 -13.38
C THR A 145 -12.27 -4.54 -13.21
N LEU A 146 -12.86 -5.16 -12.19
CA LEU A 146 -14.28 -4.94 -11.85
C LEU A 146 -14.56 -3.50 -11.40
N SER A 147 -13.55 -2.80 -10.87
CA SER A 147 -13.67 -1.37 -10.57
C SER A 147 -13.43 -0.53 -11.81
N SER A 148 -14.40 0.31 -12.19
CA SER A 148 -14.18 1.44 -13.09
C SER A 148 -13.79 2.67 -12.26
N ASN A 149 -12.50 3.01 -12.21
CA ASN A 149 -12.04 4.27 -11.63
C ASN A 149 -11.58 5.19 -12.77
N SER A 150 -12.51 6.00 -13.29
CA SER A 150 -12.25 6.94 -14.38
C SER A 150 -11.12 7.93 -14.07
N LEU A 151 -10.96 8.32 -12.80
CA LEU A 151 -9.83 9.15 -12.36
C LEU A 151 -8.50 8.41 -12.51
N THR A 152 -8.45 7.11 -12.24
CA THR A 152 -7.24 6.32 -12.48
C THR A 152 -6.89 6.34 -13.96
N ASP A 153 -7.87 6.14 -14.85
CA ASP A 153 -7.62 6.14 -16.29
C ASP A 153 -7.18 7.52 -16.80
N GLN A 154 -7.86 8.59 -16.39
CA GLN A 154 -7.47 9.97 -16.70
C GLN A 154 -6.06 10.30 -16.17
N PHE A 155 -5.73 9.88 -14.95
CA PHE A 155 -4.41 10.07 -14.38
C PHE A 155 -3.32 9.41 -15.23
N MET A 156 -3.56 8.17 -15.67
CA MET A 156 -2.60 7.43 -16.49
C MET A 156 -2.44 8.04 -17.89
N LEU A 157 -3.53 8.54 -18.49
CA LEU A 157 -3.48 9.28 -19.77
C LEU A 157 -2.65 10.56 -19.65
N ASN A 158 -2.81 11.30 -18.55
CA ASN A 158 -2.08 12.53 -18.29
C ASN A 158 -0.62 12.30 -17.84
N ASN A 159 -0.25 11.06 -17.51
CA ASN A 159 1.08 10.69 -17.02
C ASN A 159 1.61 9.44 -17.74
N PRO A 160 1.86 9.49 -19.05
CA PRO A 160 2.29 8.33 -19.84
C PRO A 160 3.62 7.73 -19.38
N GLN A 161 4.47 8.53 -18.74
CA GLN A 161 5.73 8.10 -18.11
C GLN A 161 5.54 7.26 -16.84
N TRP A 162 4.30 7.09 -16.36
CA TRP A 162 4.01 6.37 -15.13
C TRP A 162 4.26 4.86 -15.30
N ILE A 163 5.33 4.37 -14.68
CA ILE A 163 5.70 2.96 -14.73
C ILE A 163 4.72 2.12 -13.91
N ARG A 164 4.09 1.13 -14.54
CA ARG A 164 3.29 0.10 -13.86
C ARG A 164 4.14 -1.16 -13.68
N THR A 165 3.96 -1.80 -12.52
CA THR A 165 4.42 -3.18 -12.34
C THR A 165 3.64 -4.10 -13.27
N ASP A 166 4.30 -5.07 -13.89
CA ASP A 166 3.66 -6.07 -14.75
C ASP A 166 2.54 -6.80 -13.97
N PRO A 167 1.26 -6.65 -14.39
CA PRO A 167 0.13 -7.32 -13.76
C PRO A 167 0.27 -8.85 -13.77
N ASN A 168 0.87 -9.42 -14.82
CA ASN A 168 1.01 -10.87 -14.96
C ASN A 168 1.97 -11.45 -13.92
N ILE A 169 2.95 -10.66 -13.48
CA ILE A 169 3.91 -11.08 -12.46
C ILE A 169 3.34 -10.85 -11.05
N PHE A 170 2.72 -9.69 -10.84
CA PHE A 170 2.43 -9.21 -9.47
C PHE A 170 0.98 -9.34 -9.03
N TYR A 171 0.03 -9.53 -9.97
CA TYR A 171 -1.41 -9.53 -9.72
C TYR A 171 -2.11 -10.84 -10.16
N ALA A 172 -1.43 -11.73 -10.88
CA ALA A 172 -2.00 -13.00 -11.38
C ALA A 172 -2.06 -14.12 -10.31
N PHE A 173 -2.49 -13.80 -9.09
CA PHE A 173 -2.68 -14.80 -8.03
C PHE A 173 -4.14 -14.90 -7.58
N THR A 174 -4.56 -16.09 -7.18
CA THR A 174 -5.78 -16.37 -6.42
C THR A 174 -5.42 -16.68 -4.97
N LEU A 175 -6.40 -16.71 -4.08
CA LEU A 175 -6.19 -17.18 -2.70
C LEU A 175 -6.35 -18.70 -2.68
N SER A 176 -5.38 -19.41 -2.10
CA SER A 176 -5.53 -20.85 -1.86
C SER A 176 -6.69 -21.08 -0.90
N SER A 177 -7.53 -22.08 -1.17
CA SER A 177 -8.54 -22.56 -0.22
C SER A 177 -7.85 -22.84 1.12
N SER A 178 -8.24 -22.11 2.16
CA SER A 178 -7.81 -22.45 3.51
C SER A 178 -8.59 -23.70 3.87
N THR A 179 -7.96 -24.87 3.79
CA THR A 179 -8.39 -25.99 4.61
C THR A 179 -8.26 -25.53 6.05
N ASN A 180 -9.39 -25.11 6.64
CA ASN A 180 -9.50 -24.93 8.08
C ASN A 180 -9.30 -26.31 8.73
N SER A 181 -8.04 -26.71 8.93
CA SER A 181 -7.70 -27.71 9.93
C SER A 181 -7.72 -27.00 11.28
N SER A 182 -8.93 -26.76 11.79
CA SER A 182 -9.17 -26.57 13.20
C SER A 182 -8.87 -27.88 13.92
N SER A 183 -7.81 -27.87 14.73
CA SER A 183 -7.55 -28.82 15.81
C SER A 183 -7.50 -28.04 17.11
#